data_AF-A0A4Q6IDI1-F1
#
_entry.id   AF-A0A4Q6IDI1-F1
#
_cell.length_a   1.000
_cell.length_b   1.000
_cell.length_c   1.000
_cell.angle_alpha   90.00
_cell.angle_beta   90.00
_cell.angle_gamma   90.00
#
_symmetry.space_group_name_H-M   'P 1'
#
loop_
_entity.id
_entity.type
_entity.pdbx_description
1 polymer ?
#
loop_
_entity_poly.entity_id
_entity_poly.type
_entity_poly.pdbx_seq_one_letter_code
_entity_poly.pdbx_strand_id
1 'polypeptide(L)' 'MTALTIRDVPDDTLAILKARAAQMGKSLQAYALDLLVGEAARPTLAEAAARAEAEAAADLSSSDVLGAIDDARSGR' A
#
# COMPACT_ATOMS: atom_id res chain seq x y z
N MET A 1 2.10 18.01 12.07
CA MET A 1 0.87 18.00 11.26
C MET A 1 1.26 18.44 9.86
N THR A 2 1.16 17.57 8.87
CA THR A 2 1.55 17.89 7.48
C THR A 2 0.30 18.23 6.69
N ALA A 3 0.32 19.34 5.95
CA ALA A 3 -0.79 19.78 5.12
C ALA A 3 -0.41 19.68 3.64
N LEU A 4 -1.35 19.22 2.82
CA LEU A 4 -1.24 19.16 1.36
C LEU A 4 -2.33 20.06 0.76
N THR A 5 -1.95 20.90 -0.20
CA THR A 5 -2.91 21.72 -0.97
C THR A 5 -2.85 21.32 -2.43
N ILE A 6 -3.99 20.94 -2.99
CA ILE A 6 -4.16 20.66 -4.42
C ILE A 6 -4.75 21.92 -5.05
N ARG A 7 -4.06 22.49 -6.02
CA ARG A 7 -4.49 23.68 -6.75
C ARG A 7 -5.22 23.29 -8.04
N ASP A 8 -6.04 24.21 -8.53
CA ASP A 8 -6.67 24.13 -9.85
C ASP A 8 -7.51 22.87 -10.07
N VAL A 9 -8.18 22.41 -9.01
CA VAL A 9 -9.13 21.28 -9.10
C VAL A 9 -10.36 21.74 -9.89
N PRO A 10 -10.71 21.06 -10.99
CA PRO A 10 -11.91 21.40 -11.75
C PRO A 10 -13.18 21.34 -10.89
N ASP A 11 -14.09 22.30 -11.08
CA ASP A 11 -15.29 22.45 -10.25
C ASP A 11 -16.22 21.22 -10.31
N ASP A 12 -16.30 20.58 -11.48
CA ASP A 12 -17.06 19.35 -11.69
C ASP A 12 -16.50 18.18 -10.85
N THR A 13 -15.18 18.03 -10.85
CA THR A 13 -14.46 17.03 -10.05
C THR A 13 -14.68 17.30 -8.57
N LEU A 14 -14.56 18.56 -8.14
CA LEU A 14 -14.81 18.95 -6.76
C LEU A 14 -16.25 18.62 -6.31
N ALA A 15 -17.24 18.88 -7.17
CA ALA A 15 -18.64 18.57 -6.89
C ALA A 15 -18.87 17.06 -6.70
N ILE A 16 -18.30 16.24 -7.58
CA ILE A 16 -18.38 14.78 -7.49
C ILE A 16 -17.76 14.27 -6.18
N LEU A 17 -16.57 14.76 -5.82
CA LEU A 17 -15.89 14.34 -4.59
C LEU A 17 -16.66 14.76 -3.34
N LYS A 18 -17.23 15.98 -3.32
CA LYS A 18 -18.08 16.44 -2.21
C LYS A 18 -19.32 15.56 -2.05
N ALA A 19 -20.00 15.21 -3.15
CA ALA A 19 -21.17 14.35 -3.12
C ALA A 19 -20.84 12.97 -2.54
N ARG A 20 -19.71 12.36 -2.97
CA ARG A 20 -19.23 11.07 -2.44
C ARG A 20 -18.86 11.15 -0.96
N ALA A 21 -18.16 12.21 -0.56
CA ALA A 21 -17.80 12.43 0.84
C ALA A 21 -19.06 12.53 1.73
N ALA A 22 -20.07 13.29 1.28
CA ALA A 22 -21.34 13.44 2.00
C ALA A 22 -22.10 12.11 2.11
N GLN A 23 -22.14 11.29 1.06
CA GLN A 23 -22.74 9.95 1.10
C GLN A 23 -22.08 9.04 2.14
N MET A 24 -20.79 9.23 2.40
CA MET A 24 -20.03 8.49 3.41
C MET A 24 -20.03 9.16 4.79
N GLY A 25 -20.72 10.29 4.98
CA GLY A 25 -20.71 11.06 6.24
C GLY A 25 -19.35 11.67 6.59
N LYS A 26 -18.49 11.90 5.59
CA LYS A 26 -17.12 12.40 5.76
C LYS A 26 -17.01 13.86 5.31
N SER A 27 -16.09 14.60 5.92
CA SER A 27 -15.62 15.85 5.33
C SER A 27 -14.86 15.55 4.03
N LEU A 28 -14.81 16.51 3.10
CA LEU A 28 -14.06 16.35 1.85
C LEU A 28 -12.58 16.05 2.11
N GLN A 29 -11.98 16.67 3.12
CA GLN A 29 -10.58 16.45 3.50
C GLN A 29 -10.34 15.02 3.99
N ALA A 30 -11.22 14.50 4.85
CA ALA A 30 -11.11 13.12 5.33
C ALA A 30 -11.29 12.12 4.18
N TYR A 31 -12.26 12.35 3.30
CA TYR A 31 -12.48 11.50 2.13
C TYR A 31 -11.28 11.52 1.17
N ALA A 32 -10.71 12.69 0.88
CA ALA A 32 -9.53 12.82 0.03
C ALA A 32 -8.29 12.15 0.66
N LEU A 33 -8.12 12.25 1.99
CA LEU A 33 -7.05 11.55 2.69
C LEU A 33 -7.18 10.03 2.55
N ASP A 34 -8.37 9.48 2.72
CA ASP A 34 -8.61 8.03 2.54
C ASP A 34 -8.27 7.57 1.13
N LEU A 35 -8.61 8.36 0.10
CA LEU A 35 -8.24 8.07 -1.28
C LEU A 35 -6.72 8.06 -1.47
N LEU A 36 -6.01 9.06 -0.95
CA LEU A 36 -4.55 9.15 -1.09
C LEU A 36 -3.82 8.04 -0.32
N VAL A 37 -4.28 7.71 0.88
CA VAL A 37 -3.73 6.60 1.67
C VAL A 37 -4.00 5.27 0.96
N GLY A 38 -5.22 5.09 0.44
CA GLY A 38 -5.58 3.89 -0.31
C GLY A 38 -4.77 3.71 -1.59
N GLU A 39 -4.47 4.80 -2.29
CA GLU A 39 -3.60 4.78 -3.48
C GLU A 39 -2.15 4.48 -3.09
N ALA A 40 -1.61 5.13 -2.07
CA ALA A 40 -0.23 4.92 -1.62
C ALA A 40 0.00 3.51 -1.03
N ALA A 41 -1.05 2.85 -0.52
CA ALA A 41 -0.95 1.49 -0.01
C ALA A 41 -0.84 0.42 -1.11
N ARG A 42 -1.12 0.77 -2.37
CA ARG A 42 -1.08 -0.16 -3.50
C ARG A 42 0.30 -0.08 -4.16
N PRO A 43 1.12 -1.14 -4.12
CA PRO A 43 2.38 -1.14 -4.83
C PRO A 43 2.12 -1.05 -6.34
N THR A 44 2.91 -0.24 -7.01
CA THR A 44 2.96 -0.25 -8.47
C THR A 44 3.52 -1.58 -8.98
N LEU A 45 3.26 -1.92 -10.25
CA LEU A 45 3.84 -3.14 -10.86
C LEU A 45 5.37 -3.14 -10.79
N ALA A 46 5.99 -1.98 -10.95
CA ALA A 46 7.45 -1.83 -10.87
C ALA A 46 7.95 -2.10 -9.44
N GLU A 47 7.28 -1.58 -8.41
CA GLU A 47 7.64 -1.84 -7.02
C GLU A 47 7.39 -3.30 -6.63
N ALA A 48 6.30 -3.89 -7.11
CA ALA A 48 6.02 -5.31 -6.91
C ALA A 48 7.08 -6.19 -7.59
N ALA A 49 7.50 -5.86 -8.81
CA ALA A 49 8.57 -6.57 -9.52
C ALA A 49 9.91 -6.43 -8.81
N ALA A 50 10.31 -5.21 -8.40
CA ALA A 50 11.53 -4.98 -7.64
C ALA A 50 11.53 -5.72 -6.30
N ARG A 51 10.38 -5.81 -5.64
CA ARG A 51 10.21 -6.60 -4.43
C ARG A 51 10.36 -8.10 -4.70
N ALA A 52 9.74 -8.61 -5.75
CA ALA A 52 9.87 -10.01 -6.15
C ALA A 52 11.31 -10.38 -6.52
N GLU A 53 12.03 -9.48 -7.21
CA GLU A 53 13.45 -9.64 -7.51
C GLU A 53 14.30 -9.63 -6.23
N ALA A 54 14.03 -8.73 -5.28
CA ALA A 54 14.73 -8.69 -4.00
C ALA A 54 14.46 -9.94 -3.14
N GLU A 55 13.23 -10.45 -3.13
CA GLU A 55 12.86 -11.69 -2.45
C GLU A 55 13.45 -12.93 -3.15
N ALA A 56 13.49 -12.95 -4.49
CA ALA A 56 14.11 -14.04 -5.25
C ALA A 56 15.65 -14.02 -5.18
N ALA A 57 16.25 -12.85 -4.98
CA ALA A 57 17.68 -12.68 -4.75
C ALA A 57 18.10 -12.99 -3.30
N ALA A 58 17.17 -13.33 -2.40
CA ALA A 58 17.51 -13.86 -1.10
C ALA A 58 18.19 -15.23 -1.31
N ASP A 59 19.52 -15.22 -1.22
CA ASP A 59 20.37 -16.39 -1.47
C ASP A 59 20.22 -17.39 -0.32
N LEU A 60 19.24 -18.28 -0.43
CA LEU A 60 19.03 -19.38 0.50
C LEU A 60 19.88 -20.56 0.05
N SER A 61 20.85 -20.93 0.89
CA SER A 61 21.65 -22.13 0.66
C SER A 61 20.85 -23.38 0.99
N SER A 62 21.22 -24.52 0.39
CA SER A 62 20.61 -25.81 0.75
C SER A 62 20.78 -26.15 2.24
N SER A 63 21.84 -25.67 2.89
CA SER A 63 22.02 -25.81 4.33
C SER A 63 20.99 -25.02 5.15
N ASP A 64 20.59 -23.82 4.72
CA ASP A 64 19.58 -23.03 5.41
C ASP A 64 18.22 -23.73 5.38
N VAL A 65 17.89 -24.34 4.23
CA VAL A 65 16.66 -25.12 4.04
C VAL A 65 16.67 -26.38 4.92
N LEU A 66 17.80 -27.12 4.95
CA LEU A 66 17.93 -28.32 5.77
C LEU A 66 17.86 -27.99 7.27
N GLY A 67 18.49 -26.89 7.70
CA GLY A 67 18.43 -26.42 9.09
C GLY A 67 17.00 -26.09 9.54
N ALA A 68 16.24 -25.36 8.71
CA ALA A 68 14.84 -25.05 9.01
C ALA A 68 13.94 -26.30 9.14
N ILE A 69 14.22 -27.34 8.35
CA ILE A 69 13.50 -28.62 8.42
C ILE A 69 13.82 -29.38 9.72
N ASP A 70 15.09 -29.37 10.14
CA ASP A 70 15.52 -30.07 11.35
C ASP A 70 15.05 -29.37 12.63
N ASP A 71 15.01 -28.04 12.64
CA ASP A 71 14.40 -27.23 13.72
C ASP A 71 12.91 -27.57 13.89
N ALA A 72 12.17 -27.69 12.77
CA ALA A 72 10.75 -28.05 12.79
C ALA A 72 10.48 -29.48 13.31
N ARG A 73 11.43 -30.42 13.13
CA ARG A 73 11.34 -31.79 13.66
C ARG A 73 11.68 -31.86 15.14
N SER A 74 12.64 -31.06 15.60
CA SER A 74 13.13 -31.05 16.99
C SER A 74 12.18 -30.33 17.96
N GLY A 75 11.28 -29.49 17.44
CA GLY A 75 10.23 -28.81 18.23
C GLY A 75 8.95 -29.62 18.48
N ARG A 76 8.93 -30.93 18.17
CA ARG A 76 7.83 -31.86 18.46
C ARG A 76 8.20 -32.82 19.58
#